data_AF-A0A0N5BN26-F1
#
_entry.id   AF-A0A0N5BN26-F1
#
_cell.length_a   1.000
_cell.length_b   1.000
_cell.length_c   1.000
_cell.angle_alpha   90.00
_cell.angle_beta   90.00
_cell.angle_gamma   90.00
#
_symmetry.space_group_name_H-M   'P 1'
#
loop_
_entity.id
_entity.type
_entity.pdbx_description
1 polymer ?
#
loop_
_entity_poly.entity_id
_entity_poly.type
_entity_poly.pdbx_seq_one_letter_code
_entity_poly.pdbx_strand_id
1 'polypeptide(L)'
;MNSFTRLLLFFQCILEVILKNESILIADGNSESSETRIKKSILKDIKFKWTLPIDYRIRNGVDRKTVKAALAVIEKETCIRFRETIHFKNGGLNYVNKSKGCSSFTGKVSNNRPQDINLGSSCNKLTIAIHETCHALGMIHEMSRHDRDSYIKLKFENIDGDAIFNFMLFDLSVAIPYGLKYDFGSVMHYDRLAGSVNERITMEPKYQNYLTTIGQTTRFGFNDAKQLNIHYCKDKCRGSKLNCKMGGYPHPNDCRFCKCPAFFTGKLCTKLLPSDKKCGKTSPAFYTGKLCTKLLPSDKKCGKTRFKSKYTNKLLIVKGIKTCYIKITAPRGRKVQLNILETNFRNSFVCQPNKGLEVKFLADKAVSGAMFCGRNFGKVLTSQNNVVVMKYVGLIPYSVIKIRYRNVT
;
A
#
# COMPACT_ATOMS: atom_id res chain seq x y z
N MET A 1 -8.59 -18.16 -33.27
CA MET A 1 -8.03 -17.18 -34.22
C MET A 1 -7.74 -15.89 -33.49
N ASN A 2 -6.46 -15.66 -33.19
CA ASN A 2 -6.01 -14.90 -32.02
C ASN A 2 -5.82 -13.40 -32.29
N SER A 3 -6.44 -12.61 -31.41
CA SER A 3 -6.28 -11.16 -31.23
C SER A 3 -4.91 -10.81 -30.58
N PHE A 4 -3.82 -11.38 -31.10
CA PHE A 4 -2.45 -11.20 -30.57
C PHE A 4 -1.52 -10.43 -31.51
N THR A 5 -1.92 -10.14 -32.75
CA THR A 5 -1.08 -9.47 -33.76
C THR A 5 -1.04 -7.94 -33.68
N ARG A 6 -1.69 -7.30 -32.70
CA ARG A 6 -1.70 -5.81 -32.58
C ARG A 6 -0.95 -5.23 -31.38
N LEU A 7 -0.34 -6.07 -30.55
CA LEU A 7 0.59 -5.61 -29.50
C LEU A 7 2.03 -5.43 -30.02
N LEU A 8 2.32 -5.84 -31.27
CA LEU A 8 3.65 -5.74 -31.90
C LEU A 8 4.03 -4.31 -32.34
N LEU A 9 3.09 -3.38 -32.48
CA LEU A 9 3.38 -2.04 -33.01
C LEU A 9 3.86 -1.02 -31.98
N PHE A 10 3.87 -1.38 -30.69
CA PHE A 10 4.53 -0.58 -29.65
C PHE A 10 6.01 -0.99 -29.43
N PHE A 11 6.46 -2.05 -30.11
CA PHE A 11 7.70 -2.77 -29.82
C PHE A 11 8.92 -2.39 -30.67
N GLN A 12 8.79 -1.58 -31.72
CA GLN A 12 9.95 -1.16 -32.52
C GLN A 12 10.75 0.02 -31.93
N CYS A 13 10.20 0.79 -30.99
CA CYS A 13 10.91 1.96 -30.44
C CYS A 13 11.75 1.69 -29.18
N ILE A 14 11.64 0.51 -28.54
CA ILE A 14 12.33 0.24 -27.26
C ILE A 14 13.51 -0.74 -27.42
N LEU A 15 13.49 -1.60 -28.44
CA LEU A 15 14.56 -2.58 -28.68
C LEU A 15 15.90 -1.92 -29.05
N GLU A 16 15.89 -0.74 -29.71
CA GLU A 16 17.12 -0.03 -30.08
C GLU A 16 17.89 0.56 -28.88
N VAL A 17 17.24 0.73 -27.73
CA VAL A 17 17.85 1.36 -26.55
C VAL A 17 18.57 0.33 -25.66
N ILE A 18 18.13 -0.94 -25.69
CA ILE A 18 18.63 -1.98 -24.77
C ILE A 18 19.95 -2.59 -25.27
N LEU A 19 20.20 -2.63 -26.57
CA LEU A 19 21.42 -3.23 -27.14
C LEU A 19 22.71 -2.39 -27.01
N LYS A 20 22.64 -1.20 -26.38
CA LYS A 20 23.79 -0.26 -26.36
C LYS A 20 24.55 -0.15 -25.04
N ASN A 21 24.15 -0.81 -23.96
CA ASN A 21 24.83 -0.69 -22.67
C ASN A 21 25.06 -2.06 -22.00
N GLU A 22 26.06 -2.79 -22.49
CA GLU A 22 26.74 -3.81 -21.69
C GLU A 22 28.14 -3.30 -21.32
N SER A 23 28.37 -3.07 -20.02
CA SER A 23 29.71 -3.13 -19.43
C SER A 23 29.59 -3.36 -17.91
N ILE A 24 29.68 -4.63 -17.55
CA ILE A 24 30.38 -5.29 -16.42
C ILE A 24 30.80 -4.38 -15.24
N LEU A 25 30.45 -4.75 -14.00
CA LEU A 25 31.39 -4.74 -12.86
C LEU A 25 30.97 -5.71 -11.73
N ILE A 26 32.01 -6.31 -11.16
CA ILE A 26 32.12 -7.52 -10.33
C ILE A 26 31.72 -7.28 -8.86
N ALA A 27 31.23 -8.32 -8.18
CA ALA A 27 30.94 -8.34 -6.75
C ALA A 27 32.17 -8.75 -5.92
N ASP A 28 32.40 -8.09 -4.78
CA ASP A 28 33.23 -8.62 -3.70
C ASP A 28 32.72 -8.17 -2.31
N GLY A 29 32.98 -9.01 -1.31
CA GLY A 29 32.21 -9.08 -0.05
C GLY A 29 32.74 -8.30 1.17
N ASN A 30 31.86 -8.31 2.20
CA ASN A 30 32.02 -7.99 3.63
C ASN A 30 32.32 -6.54 4.10
N SER A 31 31.30 -5.87 4.64
CA SER A 31 31.19 -5.48 6.06
C SER A 31 30.02 -4.49 6.28
N GLU A 32 29.34 -4.63 7.42
CA GLU A 32 28.28 -3.72 7.87
C GLU A 32 28.79 -2.30 8.11
N SER A 33 28.67 -1.40 7.13
CA SER A 33 28.41 0.03 7.36
C SER A 33 28.29 0.81 6.04
N SER A 34 27.15 0.71 5.36
CA SER A 34 26.68 1.76 4.45
C SER A 34 25.17 1.65 4.23
N GLU A 35 24.39 2.02 5.25
CA GLU A 35 23.01 2.44 5.02
C GLU A 35 23.03 3.71 4.15
N THR A 36 23.10 3.57 2.83
CA THR A 36 22.73 4.64 1.89
C THR A 36 22.76 4.09 0.47
N ARG A 37 21.59 3.80 -0.08
CA ARG A 37 21.20 4.28 -1.42
C ARG A 37 19.77 3.87 -1.73
N ILE A 38 18.88 4.87 -1.55
CA ILE A 38 17.83 5.23 -2.51
C ILE A 38 16.65 4.23 -2.63
N LYS A 39 15.40 4.66 -2.41
CA LYS A 39 14.19 3.80 -2.41
C LYS A 39 13.09 4.43 -3.28
N LYS A 40 12.93 3.95 -4.52
CA LYS A 40 12.22 4.64 -5.62
C LYS A 40 10.87 4.02 -5.92
N SER A 41 9.86 4.84 -6.20
CA SER A 41 8.50 4.34 -6.46
C SER A 41 7.65 5.16 -7.46
N ILE A 42 8.08 6.35 -7.89
CA ILE A 42 7.45 7.13 -9.00
C ILE A 42 8.49 7.46 -10.07
N LEU A 43 8.09 7.51 -11.34
CA LEU A 43 8.99 7.89 -12.44
C LEU A 43 9.59 9.31 -12.24
N LYS A 44 10.91 9.45 -12.48
CA LYS A 44 11.76 10.62 -12.24
C LYS A 44 11.65 11.67 -13.32
N ASP A 45 11.75 11.22 -14.56
CA ASP A 45 11.76 12.09 -15.74
C ASP A 45 10.47 11.90 -16.53
N ILE A 46 9.32 12.09 -15.85
CA ILE A 46 8.06 12.24 -16.57
C ILE A 46 8.17 13.58 -17.31
N LYS A 47 8.47 13.51 -18.61
CA LYS A 47 8.55 14.66 -19.53
C LYS A 47 7.36 15.61 -19.38
N PHE A 48 6.22 15.07 -18.97
CA PHE A 48 5.00 15.82 -18.70
C PHE A 48 4.54 15.60 -17.26
N LYS A 49 4.18 16.68 -16.56
CA LYS A 49 3.55 16.58 -15.23
C LYS A 49 2.08 16.93 -15.33
N TRP A 50 1.27 16.30 -14.48
CA TRP A 50 -0.13 16.67 -14.35
C TRP A 50 -0.25 18.04 -13.70
N THR A 51 -0.99 18.94 -14.35
CA THR A 51 -1.44 20.20 -13.75
C THR A 51 -2.74 19.93 -13.00
N LEU A 52 -2.86 20.47 -11.78
CA LEU A 52 -4.05 20.29 -10.94
C LEU A 52 -5.01 21.47 -11.12
N PRO A 53 -6.34 21.24 -11.19
CA PRO A 53 -7.01 19.94 -11.22
C PRO A 53 -6.78 19.19 -12.55
N ILE A 54 -6.74 17.86 -12.47
CA ILE A 54 -6.61 16.96 -13.62
C ILE A 54 -7.98 16.79 -14.27
N ASP A 55 -8.08 17.14 -15.54
CA ASP A 55 -9.29 16.91 -16.33
C ASP A 55 -9.50 15.41 -16.56
N TYR A 56 -10.73 14.94 -16.39
CA TYR A 56 -11.10 13.56 -16.70
C TYR A 56 -12.46 13.42 -17.37
N ARG A 57 -12.66 12.30 -18.08
CA ARG A 57 -13.95 11.91 -18.66
C ARG A 57 -14.19 10.43 -18.42
N ILE A 58 -15.45 10.06 -18.18
CA ILE A 58 -15.89 8.66 -18.10
C ILE A 58 -16.72 8.33 -19.33
N ARG A 59 -16.23 7.42 -20.19
CA ARG A 59 -16.95 6.96 -21.38
C ARG A 59 -18.03 5.94 -21.02
N ASN A 60 -18.94 5.70 -21.96
CA ASN A 60 -19.94 4.65 -21.87
C ASN A 60 -19.29 3.27 -21.67
N GLY A 61 -19.93 2.41 -20.90
CA GLY A 61 -19.42 1.08 -20.56
C GLY A 61 -18.46 1.04 -19.37
N VAL A 62 -18.08 2.19 -18.79
CA VAL A 62 -17.33 2.28 -17.53
C VAL A 62 -18.26 2.66 -16.39
N ASP A 63 -18.15 1.96 -15.26
CA ASP A 63 -18.94 2.26 -14.07
C ASP A 63 -18.57 3.64 -13.49
N ARG A 64 -19.47 4.60 -13.67
CA ARG A 64 -19.27 5.99 -13.21
C ARG A 64 -19.16 6.09 -11.69
N LYS A 65 -19.85 5.24 -10.92
CA LYS A 65 -19.84 5.30 -9.45
C LYS A 65 -18.48 4.88 -8.92
N THR A 66 -17.90 3.81 -9.47
CA THR A 66 -16.57 3.30 -9.10
C THR A 66 -15.47 4.30 -9.40
N VAL A 67 -15.46 4.91 -10.60
CA VAL A 67 -14.45 5.93 -10.94
C VAL A 67 -14.57 7.14 -10.02
N LYS A 68 -15.77 7.70 -9.83
CA LYS A 68 -15.95 8.86 -8.94
C LYS A 68 -15.56 8.55 -7.50
N ALA A 69 -15.87 7.36 -7.00
CA ALA A 69 -15.46 6.93 -5.66
C ALA A 69 -13.92 6.78 -5.55
N ALA A 70 -13.26 6.24 -6.57
CA ALA A 70 -11.79 6.12 -6.61
C ALA A 70 -11.11 7.49 -6.57
N LEU A 71 -11.56 8.41 -7.43
CA LEU A 71 -11.05 9.78 -7.47
C LEU A 71 -11.27 10.48 -6.13
N ALA A 72 -12.46 10.38 -5.54
CA ALA A 72 -12.76 10.97 -4.23
C ALA A 72 -11.85 10.44 -3.10
N VAL A 73 -11.46 9.15 -3.14
CA VAL A 73 -10.48 8.60 -2.20
C VAL A 73 -9.12 9.26 -2.38
N ILE A 74 -8.65 9.42 -3.62
CA ILE A 74 -7.37 10.08 -3.92
C ILE A 74 -7.41 11.55 -3.48
N GLU A 75 -8.49 12.29 -3.77
CA GLU A 75 -8.64 13.70 -3.37
C GLU A 75 -8.69 13.89 -1.85
N LYS A 76 -9.30 12.94 -1.13
CA LYS A 76 -9.33 12.94 0.33
C LYS A 76 -7.94 12.74 0.91
N GLU A 77 -7.17 11.84 0.33
CA GLU A 77 -5.88 11.41 0.85
C GLU A 77 -4.71 12.29 0.36
N THR A 78 -4.92 13.10 -0.67
CA THR A 78 -3.89 13.92 -1.33
C THR A 78 -4.38 15.34 -1.66
N CYS A 79 -3.48 16.20 -2.16
CA CYS A 79 -3.88 17.50 -2.72
C CYS A 79 -4.34 17.44 -4.18
N ILE A 80 -4.26 16.27 -4.83
CA ILE A 80 -4.67 16.08 -6.22
C ILE A 80 -6.17 16.34 -6.32
N ARG A 81 -6.59 17.01 -7.39
CA ARG A 81 -8.00 17.33 -7.66
C ARG A 81 -8.35 16.93 -9.07
N PHE A 82 -9.58 16.52 -9.29
CA PHE A 82 -10.08 16.07 -10.58
C PHE A 82 -11.27 16.92 -11.02
N ARG A 83 -11.37 17.19 -12.32
CA ARG A 83 -12.49 17.93 -12.91
C ARG A 83 -13.07 17.13 -14.07
N GLU A 84 -14.35 16.82 -14.00
CA GLU A 84 -15.02 16.12 -15.10
C GLU A 84 -15.24 17.08 -16.28
N THR A 85 -14.83 16.69 -17.49
CA THR A 85 -15.00 17.50 -18.70
C THR A 85 -15.10 16.61 -19.94
N ILE A 86 -15.69 17.13 -21.00
CA ILE A 86 -15.62 16.53 -22.35
C ILE A 86 -14.61 17.23 -23.27
N HIS A 87 -14.13 18.41 -22.88
CA HIS A 87 -13.16 19.23 -23.61
C HIS A 87 -11.84 19.27 -22.84
N PHE A 88 -10.82 18.61 -23.39
CA PHE A 88 -9.48 18.56 -22.80
C PHE A 88 -8.61 19.67 -23.40
N LYS A 89 -8.02 20.51 -22.56
CA LYS A 89 -7.08 21.57 -22.99
C LYS A 89 -5.62 21.18 -22.76
N ASN A 90 -5.33 20.45 -21.68
CA ASN A 90 -3.96 20.15 -21.21
C ASN A 90 -3.71 18.64 -21.06
N GLY A 91 -4.29 17.84 -21.96
CA GLY A 91 -4.45 16.40 -21.79
C GLY A 91 -5.51 16.07 -20.73
N GLY A 92 -5.48 14.85 -20.21
CA GLY A 92 -6.42 14.41 -19.17
C GLY A 92 -6.54 12.89 -19.09
N LEU A 93 -7.42 12.41 -18.21
CA LEU A 93 -7.70 10.98 -18.02
C LEU A 93 -9.02 10.62 -18.71
N ASN A 94 -8.98 9.72 -19.68
CA ASN A 94 -10.16 9.24 -20.37
C ASN A 94 -10.43 7.78 -19.95
N TYR A 95 -11.39 7.57 -19.05
CA TYR A 95 -11.76 6.23 -18.62
C TYR A 95 -12.57 5.54 -19.70
N VAL A 96 -12.11 4.37 -20.16
CA VAL A 96 -12.68 3.60 -21.27
C VAL A 96 -12.86 2.13 -20.92
N ASN A 97 -13.74 1.44 -21.64
CA ASN A 97 -13.90 -0.02 -21.59
C ASN A 97 -13.67 -0.57 -23.01
N LYS A 98 -12.41 -0.62 -23.44
CA LYS A 98 -11.99 -1.07 -24.78
C LYS A 98 -11.50 -2.52 -24.81
N SER A 99 -11.13 -3.07 -23.66
CA SER A 99 -10.65 -4.45 -23.53
C SER A 99 -11.10 -5.07 -22.21
N LYS A 100 -11.04 -6.41 -22.11
CA LYS A 100 -11.43 -7.16 -20.91
C LYS A 100 -10.55 -6.85 -19.68
N GLY A 101 -9.30 -6.45 -19.89
CA GLY A 101 -8.32 -6.21 -18.82
C GLY A 101 -8.42 -4.84 -18.16
N CYS A 102 -7.56 -4.59 -17.17
CA CYS A 102 -7.40 -3.29 -16.53
C CYS A 102 -5.99 -2.78 -16.87
N SER A 103 -5.85 -1.55 -17.37
CA SER A 103 -4.54 -1.00 -17.71
C SER A 103 -4.53 0.51 -17.80
N SER A 104 -3.34 1.07 -17.60
CA SER A 104 -3.07 2.50 -17.65
C SER A 104 -1.61 2.75 -18.00
N PHE A 105 -1.32 3.85 -18.69
CA PHE A 105 0.05 4.31 -18.85
C PHE A 105 0.63 4.76 -17.50
N THR A 106 1.93 4.54 -17.29
CA THR A 106 2.61 5.07 -16.11
C THR A 106 3.03 6.53 -16.32
N GLY A 107 2.35 7.45 -15.65
CA GLY A 107 2.59 8.90 -15.77
C GLY A 107 1.81 9.57 -16.91
N LYS A 108 1.98 10.89 -17.02
CA LYS A 108 1.36 11.70 -18.08
C LYS A 108 2.11 11.51 -19.40
N VAL A 109 1.40 11.12 -20.46
CA VAL A 109 2.03 10.84 -21.77
C VAL A 109 1.93 12.00 -22.77
N SER A 110 0.99 12.94 -22.59
CA SER A 110 0.77 14.06 -23.53
C SER A 110 0.20 15.29 -22.84
N ASN A 111 0.63 16.49 -23.26
CA ASN A 111 0.03 17.77 -22.86
C ASN A 111 -1.20 18.16 -23.70
N ASN A 112 -1.46 17.49 -24.82
CA ASN A 112 -2.47 17.93 -25.79
C ASN A 112 -3.63 16.95 -25.91
N ARG A 113 -3.39 15.67 -25.59
CA ARG A 113 -4.39 14.61 -25.75
C ARG A 113 -4.65 13.91 -24.42
N PRO A 114 -5.91 13.54 -24.11
CA PRO A 114 -6.18 12.69 -22.97
C PRO A 114 -5.59 11.29 -23.21
N GLN A 115 -5.17 10.63 -22.14
CA GLN A 115 -4.72 9.25 -22.16
C GLN A 115 -5.80 8.32 -21.62
N ASP A 116 -5.88 7.13 -22.19
CA ASP A 116 -6.88 6.16 -21.76
C ASP A 116 -6.47 5.47 -20.46
N ILE A 117 -7.46 5.28 -19.59
CA ILE A 117 -7.42 4.33 -18.49
C ILE A 117 -8.47 3.26 -18.82
N ASN A 118 -8.02 2.04 -19.13
CA ASN A 118 -8.92 0.96 -19.48
C ASN A 118 -9.44 0.27 -18.22
N LEU A 119 -10.74 0.36 -17.99
CA LEU A 119 -11.46 -0.39 -16.97
C LEU A 119 -12.46 -1.31 -17.67
N GLY A 120 -11.99 -2.52 -17.99
CA GLY A 120 -12.81 -3.60 -18.54
C GLY A 120 -13.95 -4.02 -17.62
N SER A 121 -14.83 -4.88 -18.13
CA SER A 121 -16.03 -5.33 -17.40
C SER A 121 -15.73 -5.98 -16.03
N SER A 122 -14.57 -6.62 -15.87
CA SER A 122 -14.13 -7.24 -14.60
C SER A 122 -13.43 -6.26 -13.64
N CYS A 123 -13.13 -5.04 -14.10
CA CYS A 123 -12.38 -4.02 -13.38
C CYS A 123 -13.26 -3.12 -12.50
N ASN A 124 -14.56 -3.41 -12.39
CA ASN A 124 -15.52 -2.61 -11.61
C ASN A 124 -15.33 -2.80 -10.08
N LYS A 125 -14.16 -2.43 -9.57
CA LYS A 125 -13.79 -2.44 -8.15
C LYS A 125 -13.07 -1.14 -7.82
N LEU A 126 -13.44 -0.56 -6.68
CA LEU A 126 -12.87 0.71 -6.19
C LEU A 126 -11.33 0.72 -6.22
N THR A 127 -10.69 -0.32 -5.69
CA THR A 127 -9.23 -0.41 -5.60
C THR A 127 -8.54 -0.65 -6.94
N ILE A 128 -9.20 -1.29 -7.90
CA ILE A 128 -8.68 -1.42 -9.27
C ILE A 128 -8.69 -0.05 -9.95
N ALA A 129 -9.80 0.70 -9.86
CA ALA A 129 -9.84 2.07 -10.40
C ALA A 129 -8.80 2.99 -9.73
N ILE A 130 -8.55 2.84 -8.42
CA ILE A 130 -7.46 3.53 -7.73
C ILE A 130 -6.10 3.10 -8.29
N HIS A 131 -5.84 1.79 -8.44
CA HIS A 131 -4.58 1.25 -8.96
C HIS A 131 -4.24 1.80 -10.35
N GLU A 132 -5.19 1.74 -11.29
CA GLU A 132 -4.98 2.25 -12.64
C GLU A 132 -4.82 3.78 -12.68
N THR A 133 -5.51 4.50 -11.79
CA THR A 133 -5.32 5.94 -11.64
C THR A 133 -3.94 6.26 -11.03
N CYS A 134 -3.45 5.44 -10.08
CA CYS A 134 -2.10 5.57 -9.52
C CYS A 134 -1.01 5.36 -10.59
N HIS A 135 -1.19 4.41 -11.52
CA HIS A 135 -0.33 4.32 -12.70
C HIS A 135 -0.35 5.60 -13.51
N ALA A 136 -1.52 6.14 -13.88
CA ALA A 136 -1.60 7.40 -14.62
C ALA A 136 -0.92 8.57 -13.88
N LEU A 137 -0.91 8.55 -12.56
CA LEU A 137 -0.21 9.52 -11.70
C LEU A 137 1.31 9.28 -11.57
N GLY A 138 1.84 8.21 -12.16
CA GLY A 138 3.27 7.91 -12.26
C GLY A 138 3.78 6.85 -11.30
N MET A 139 2.91 6.20 -10.52
CA MET A 139 3.32 5.11 -9.63
C MET A 139 3.61 3.84 -10.46
N ILE A 140 4.76 3.23 -10.22
CA ILE A 140 5.05 1.88 -10.70
C ILE A 140 4.49 0.85 -9.72
N HIS A 141 4.48 -0.42 -10.12
CA HIS A 141 4.21 -1.49 -9.18
C HIS A 141 5.27 -1.57 -8.07
N GLU A 142 4.84 -1.92 -6.87
CA GLU A 142 5.73 -1.99 -5.70
C GLU A 142 6.78 -3.11 -5.86
N MET A 143 6.44 -4.24 -6.53
CA MET A 143 7.39 -5.33 -6.78
C MET A 143 8.40 -5.05 -7.90
N SER A 144 8.20 -3.97 -8.65
CA SER A 144 9.09 -3.56 -9.76
C SER A 144 10.08 -2.48 -9.32
N ARG A 145 10.10 -2.14 -8.03
CA ARG A 145 11.10 -1.23 -7.46
C ARG A 145 12.49 -1.85 -7.53
N HIS A 146 13.49 -1.05 -7.86
CA HIS A 146 14.89 -1.49 -7.88
C HIS A 146 15.38 -2.13 -6.56
N ASP A 147 14.83 -1.73 -5.40
CA ASP A 147 15.23 -2.27 -4.09
C ASP A 147 14.42 -3.52 -3.69
N ARG A 148 13.52 -4.01 -4.54
CA ARG A 148 12.57 -5.09 -4.21
C ARG A 148 13.25 -6.40 -3.80
N ASP A 149 14.42 -6.73 -4.37
CA ASP A 149 15.14 -7.97 -4.04
C ASP A 149 15.65 -8.00 -2.59
N SER A 150 15.66 -6.86 -1.88
CA SER A 150 15.87 -6.81 -0.43
C SER A 150 14.64 -7.22 0.39
N TYR A 151 13.47 -7.36 -0.23
CA TYR A 151 12.17 -7.53 0.43
C TYR A 151 11.41 -8.78 -0.01
N ILE A 152 11.55 -9.18 -1.27
CA ILE A 152 10.89 -10.35 -1.85
C ILE A 152 11.90 -11.23 -2.58
N LYS A 153 11.55 -12.50 -2.77
CA LYS A 153 12.20 -13.44 -3.69
C LYS A 153 11.20 -13.80 -4.78
N LEU A 154 11.60 -13.65 -6.04
CA LEU A 154 10.83 -14.16 -7.18
C LEU A 154 11.25 -15.60 -7.50
N LYS A 155 10.27 -16.39 -7.94
CA LYS A 155 10.43 -17.75 -8.46
C LYS A 155 10.06 -17.73 -9.94
N PHE A 156 11.00 -17.27 -10.76
CA PHE A 156 10.80 -17.10 -12.20
C PHE A 156 10.40 -18.39 -12.90
N GLU A 157 10.83 -19.55 -12.39
CA GLU A 157 10.43 -20.87 -12.83
C GLU A 157 8.92 -21.15 -12.75
N ASN A 158 8.19 -20.39 -11.93
CA ASN A 158 6.73 -20.49 -11.82
C ASN A 158 6.00 -19.40 -12.61
N ILE A 159 6.71 -18.44 -13.21
CA ILE A 159 6.13 -17.27 -13.89
C ILE A 159 5.98 -17.56 -15.38
N ASP A 160 4.84 -17.18 -15.96
CA ASP A 160 4.61 -17.21 -17.40
C ASP A 160 5.66 -16.36 -18.12
N GLY A 161 6.32 -16.92 -19.14
CA GLY A 161 7.33 -16.24 -19.93
C GLY A 161 6.84 -14.91 -20.48
N ASP A 162 5.58 -14.87 -20.93
CA ASP A 162 4.94 -13.66 -21.46
C ASP A 162 4.63 -12.64 -20.36
N ALA A 163 4.62 -13.03 -19.08
CA ALA A 163 4.35 -12.15 -17.96
C ALA A 163 5.61 -11.61 -17.27
N ILE A 164 6.80 -12.16 -17.57
CA ILE A 164 8.08 -11.81 -16.89
C ILE A 164 8.33 -10.30 -16.87
N PHE A 165 7.98 -9.59 -17.96
CA PHE A 165 8.20 -8.15 -18.07
C PHE A 165 7.51 -7.35 -16.93
N ASN A 166 6.39 -7.84 -16.38
CA ASN A 166 5.69 -7.18 -15.25
C ASN A 166 6.50 -7.23 -13.94
N PHE A 167 7.46 -8.15 -13.85
CA PHE A 167 8.29 -8.39 -12.67
C PHE A 167 9.70 -7.80 -12.80
N MET A 168 10.01 -7.17 -13.94
CA MET A 168 11.30 -6.53 -14.18
C MET A 168 11.44 -5.27 -13.32
N LEU A 169 12.68 -4.99 -12.93
CA LEU A 169 13.02 -3.80 -12.14
C LEU A 169 12.95 -2.55 -13.02
N PHE A 170 12.44 -1.45 -12.47
CA PHE A 170 12.62 -0.13 -13.06
C PHE A 170 14.00 0.43 -12.71
N ASP A 171 14.77 0.80 -13.72
CA ASP A 171 16.12 1.33 -13.57
C ASP A 171 16.15 2.64 -12.75
N LEU A 172 17.27 2.86 -12.06
CA LEU A 172 17.51 4.03 -11.21
C LEU A 172 17.50 5.35 -12.00
N SER A 173 17.84 5.36 -13.28
CA SER A 173 17.76 6.56 -14.13
C SER A 173 16.33 7.10 -14.24
N VAL A 174 15.30 6.26 -14.05
CA VAL A 174 13.91 6.58 -14.41
C VAL A 174 12.97 6.77 -13.22
N ALA A 175 13.38 6.64 -11.94
CA ALA A 175 12.47 6.76 -10.78
C ALA A 175 13.03 7.58 -9.60
N ILE A 176 12.19 8.26 -8.79
CA ILE A 176 12.60 9.15 -7.68
C ILE A 176 12.48 8.43 -6.34
N PRO A 177 13.54 8.50 -5.50
CA PRO A 177 13.50 7.92 -4.19
C PRO A 177 12.86 8.88 -3.20
N TYR A 178 11.57 8.72 -2.94
CA TYR A 178 10.92 9.50 -1.88
C TYR A 178 11.27 9.02 -0.46
N GLY A 179 12.34 8.22 -0.33
CA GLY A 179 12.82 7.67 0.94
C GLY A 179 11.83 6.70 1.60
N LEU A 180 10.80 6.26 0.87
CA LEU A 180 9.76 5.37 1.40
C LEU A 180 10.27 3.93 1.44
N LYS A 181 10.10 3.27 2.60
CA LYS A 181 10.37 1.84 2.73
C LYS A 181 9.37 1.03 1.89
N TYR A 182 9.77 -0.15 1.45
CA TYR A 182 8.94 -1.08 0.70
C TYR A 182 7.65 -1.41 1.45
N ASP A 183 6.49 -1.29 0.78
CA ASP A 183 5.18 -1.51 1.38
C ASP A 183 4.48 -2.74 0.80
N PHE A 184 4.63 -3.89 1.48
CA PHE A 184 3.95 -5.14 1.15
C PHE A 184 2.42 -5.02 1.05
N GLY A 185 1.81 -4.03 1.70
CA GLY A 185 0.36 -3.79 1.65
C GLY A 185 -0.04 -2.66 0.72
N SER A 186 0.85 -2.20 -0.16
CA SER A 186 0.55 -1.22 -1.21
C SER A 186 -0.57 -1.72 -2.13
N VAL A 187 -1.43 -0.81 -2.59
CA VAL A 187 -2.41 -1.14 -3.66
C VAL A 187 -1.70 -1.48 -4.99
N MET A 188 -0.43 -1.11 -5.13
CA MET A 188 0.40 -1.34 -6.32
C MET A 188 1.22 -2.64 -6.23
N HIS A 189 0.99 -3.48 -5.22
CA HIS A 189 1.73 -4.73 -5.03
C HIS A 189 0.90 -5.93 -5.48
N TYR A 190 1.47 -6.79 -6.33
CA TYR A 190 0.84 -8.04 -6.76
C TYR A 190 0.70 -9.06 -5.62
N ASP A 191 -0.20 -10.02 -5.78
CA ASP A 191 -0.29 -11.17 -4.87
C ASP A 191 0.80 -12.22 -5.16
N ARG A 192 0.88 -13.23 -4.29
CA ARG A 192 1.93 -14.27 -4.31
C ARG A 192 1.86 -15.26 -5.48
N LEU A 193 0.74 -15.31 -6.22
CA LEU A 193 0.51 -16.18 -7.38
C LEU A 193 0.41 -15.38 -8.69
N ALA A 194 0.64 -14.07 -8.66
CA ALA A 194 0.56 -13.27 -9.88
C ALA A 194 1.52 -13.82 -10.95
N GLY A 195 1.01 -13.97 -12.17
CA GLY A 195 1.76 -14.51 -13.31
C GLY A 195 2.06 -16.01 -13.23
N SER A 196 1.47 -16.75 -12.28
CA SER A 196 1.75 -18.19 -12.11
C SER A 196 1.18 -19.03 -13.25
N VAL A 197 1.98 -19.94 -13.81
CA VAL A 197 1.54 -20.94 -14.81
C VAL A 197 1.14 -22.28 -14.23
N ASN A 198 1.42 -22.50 -12.95
CA ASN A 198 1.32 -23.80 -12.29
C ASN A 198 0.66 -23.72 -10.91
N GLU A 199 -0.02 -22.60 -10.62
CA GLU A 199 -0.65 -22.29 -9.34
C GLU A 199 0.31 -22.27 -8.13
N ARG A 200 1.63 -22.26 -8.38
CA ARG A 200 2.66 -22.16 -7.35
C ARG A 200 3.07 -20.70 -7.12
N ILE A 201 3.58 -20.45 -5.91
CA ILE A 201 4.07 -19.14 -5.48
C ILE A 201 5.13 -18.62 -6.47
N THR A 202 4.88 -17.44 -7.02
CA THR A 202 5.81 -16.69 -7.88
C THR A 202 6.60 -15.66 -7.07
N MET A 203 6.04 -15.20 -5.94
CA MET A 203 6.60 -14.13 -5.14
C MET A 203 6.48 -14.40 -3.63
N GLU A 204 7.63 -14.39 -2.95
CA GLU A 204 7.73 -14.73 -1.54
C GLU A 204 8.40 -13.60 -0.73
N PRO A 205 7.71 -12.98 0.24
CA PRO A 205 8.32 -11.98 1.11
C PRO A 205 9.42 -12.58 1.99
N LYS A 206 10.58 -11.92 2.07
CA LYS A 206 11.66 -12.28 3.00
C LYS A 206 11.20 -12.21 4.45
N TYR A 207 10.28 -11.29 4.76
CA TYR A 207 9.51 -11.31 6.00
C TYR A 207 8.28 -12.21 5.82
N GLN A 208 8.42 -13.51 6.06
CA GLN A 208 7.40 -14.54 5.80
C GLN A 208 5.99 -14.24 6.32
N ASN A 209 5.88 -13.48 7.42
CA ASN A 209 4.59 -13.04 7.96
C ASN A 209 3.79 -12.09 7.04
N TYR A 210 4.40 -11.59 5.96
CA TYR A 210 3.74 -10.78 4.93
C TYR A 210 3.21 -11.58 3.74
N LEU A 211 3.40 -12.92 3.70
CA LEU A 211 2.99 -13.75 2.57
C LEU A 211 1.49 -13.63 2.23
N THR A 212 0.65 -13.46 3.25
CA THR A 212 -0.79 -13.25 3.09
C THR A 212 -1.19 -11.77 3.06
N THR A 213 -0.25 -10.84 3.19
CA THR A 213 -0.49 -9.39 3.07
C THR A 213 -0.43 -8.90 1.63
N ILE A 214 0.55 -9.40 0.86
CA ILE A 214 0.80 -8.94 -0.51
C ILE A 214 -0.40 -9.22 -1.41
N GLY A 215 -0.73 -8.27 -2.29
CA GLY A 215 -1.89 -8.36 -3.17
C GLY A 215 -3.22 -7.94 -2.54
N GLN A 216 -3.22 -7.22 -1.42
CA GLN A 216 -4.47 -6.74 -0.82
C GLN A 216 -5.22 -5.83 -1.80
N THR A 217 -6.56 -5.92 -1.82
CA THR A 217 -7.39 -5.25 -2.82
C THR A 217 -8.48 -4.39 -2.19
N THR A 218 -8.30 -3.90 -0.96
CA THR A 218 -9.39 -3.19 -0.23
C THR A 218 -9.00 -1.84 0.35
N ARG A 219 -7.71 -1.45 0.27
CA ARG A 219 -7.22 -0.18 0.83
C ARG A 219 -6.28 0.53 -0.15
N PHE A 220 -6.47 1.84 -0.27
CA PHE A 220 -5.42 2.76 -0.72
C PHE A 220 -4.49 3.06 0.46
N GLY A 221 -3.24 2.62 0.38
CA GLY A 221 -2.30 2.61 1.49
C GLY A 221 -1.82 4.00 1.90
N PHE A 222 -1.36 4.11 3.15
CA PHE A 222 -0.79 5.37 3.65
C PHE A 222 0.45 5.78 2.87
N ASN A 223 1.33 4.82 2.55
CA ASN A 223 2.51 5.09 1.74
C ASN A 223 2.17 5.37 0.28
N ASP A 224 1.14 4.73 -0.28
CA ASP A 224 0.65 5.04 -1.62
C ASP A 224 0.24 6.52 -1.71
N ALA A 225 -0.58 6.98 -0.77
CA ALA A 225 -0.96 8.40 -0.67
C ALA A 225 0.25 9.31 -0.39
N LYS A 226 1.15 8.90 0.50
CA LYS A 226 2.36 9.68 0.86
C LYS A 226 3.24 9.91 -0.35
N GLN A 227 3.40 8.89 -1.18
CA GLN A 227 4.19 8.94 -2.39
C GLN A 227 3.65 9.96 -3.40
N LEU A 228 2.33 9.94 -3.65
CA LEU A 228 1.67 10.96 -4.46
C LEU A 228 1.79 12.36 -3.85
N ASN A 229 1.68 12.48 -2.53
CA ASN A 229 1.80 13.76 -1.84
C ASN A 229 3.21 14.34 -1.91
N ILE A 230 4.26 13.51 -1.82
CA ILE A 230 5.63 14.00 -2.00
C ILE A 230 5.84 14.46 -3.45
N HIS A 231 5.24 13.78 -4.43
CA HIS A 231 5.36 14.14 -5.84
C HIS A 231 4.59 15.41 -6.23
N TYR A 232 3.30 15.48 -5.90
CA TYR A 232 2.39 16.53 -6.37
C TYR A 232 2.12 17.64 -5.35
N CYS A 233 2.35 17.39 -4.06
CA CYS A 233 1.84 18.24 -2.98
C CYS A 233 2.93 18.87 -2.11
N LYS A 234 4.21 18.74 -2.50
CA LYS A 234 5.36 19.23 -1.72
C LYS A 234 5.22 20.70 -1.29
N ASP A 235 4.64 21.54 -2.14
CA ASP A 235 4.55 22.98 -1.91
C ASP A 235 3.30 23.40 -1.11
N LYS A 236 2.29 22.52 -0.96
CA LYS A 236 1.02 22.86 -0.29
C LYS A 236 1.19 23.24 1.17
N CYS A 237 2.10 22.58 1.88
CA CYS A 237 2.36 22.81 3.30
C CYS A 237 3.81 23.24 3.56
N ARG A 238 4.45 23.94 2.62
CA ARG A 238 5.86 24.35 2.72
C ARG A 238 6.17 25.17 3.98
N GLY A 239 5.20 25.98 4.45
CA GLY A 239 5.33 26.75 5.70
C GLY A 239 5.01 25.99 7.00
N SER A 240 4.63 24.71 6.92
CA SER A 240 4.25 23.94 8.11
C SER A 240 5.48 23.56 8.94
N LYS A 241 5.49 23.97 10.22
CA LYS A 241 6.52 23.60 11.21
C LYS A 241 6.16 22.32 12.00
N LEU A 242 5.21 21.53 11.52
CA LEU A 242 4.74 20.33 12.24
C LEU A 242 5.79 19.22 12.24
N ASN A 243 6.22 18.80 13.43
CA ASN A 243 7.09 17.63 13.62
C ASN A 243 6.26 16.35 13.73
N CYS A 244 5.75 15.88 12.59
CA CYS A 244 4.93 14.67 12.51
C CYS A 244 5.71 13.42 12.94
N LYS A 245 5.13 12.61 13.81
CA LYS A 245 5.76 11.38 14.34
C LYS A 245 5.27 10.13 13.64
N MET A 246 5.94 9.00 13.93
CA MET A 246 5.61 7.66 13.43
C MET A 246 5.62 7.49 11.90
N GLY A 247 6.30 8.39 11.16
CA GLY A 247 6.30 8.39 9.70
C GLY A 247 5.17 9.23 9.08
N GLY A 248 4.41 9.97 9.90
CA GLY A 248 3.44 10.99 9.47
C GLY A 248 4.08 12.15 8.70
N TYR A 249 3.24 12.95 8.05
CA TYR A 249 3.64 14.16 7.31
C TYR A 249 2.53 15.22 7.38
N PRO A 250 2.80 16.52 7.13
CA PRO A 250 1.77 17.55 7.12
C PRO A 250 0.62 17.18 6.20
N HIS A 251 -0.62 17.34 6.67
CA HIS A 251 -1.79 16.91 5.91
C HIS A 251 -1.99 17.84 4.70
N PRO A 252 -1.98 17.31 3.46
CA PRO A 252 -1.97 18.13 2.24
C PRO A 252 -3.25 18.96 2.05
N ASN A 253 -4.35 18.56 2.71
CA ASN A 253 -5.63 19.28 2.71
C ASN A 253 -5.87 20.12 3.97
N ASP A 254 -5.02 20.01 5.01
CA ASP A 254 -5.12 20.82 6.23
C ASP A 254 -3.75 20.87 6.93
N CYS A 255 -2.93 21.86 6.59
CA CYS A 255 -1.55 21.96 7.07
C CYS A 255 -1.40 22.20 8.59
N ARG A 256 -2.52 22.31 9.34
CA ARG A 256 -2.54 22.44 10.81
C ARG A 256 -2.40 21.10 11.53
N PHE A 257 -2.61 19.99 10.82
CA PHE A 257 -2.52 18.63 11.37
C PHE A 257 -1.59 17.75 10.54
N CYS A 258 -1.03 16.73 11.18
CA CYS A 258 -0.33 15.67 10.48
C CYS A 258 -1.31 14.63 9.93
N LYS A 259 -1.06 14.17 8.70
CA LYS A 259 -1.62 12.94 8.18
C LYS A 259 -0.89 11.77 8.82
N CYS A 260 -1.65 10.91 9.50
CA CYS A 260 -1.10 9.85 10.33
C CYS A 260 -1.14 8.49 9.67
N PRO A 261 -0.08 7.67 9.86
CA PRO A 261 -0.13 6.27 9.51
C PRO A 261 -1.29 5.55 10.19
N ALA A 262 -1.71 4.43 9.59
CA ALA A 262 -2.71 3.57 10.19
C ALA A 262 -2.40 3.27 11.67
N PHE A 263 -3.45 3.33 12.49
CA PHE A 263 -3.47 3.14 13.96
C PHE A 263 -3.11 4.38 14.79
N PHE A 264 -2.55 5.43 14.18
CA PHE A 264 -2.16 6.66 14.86
C PHE A 264 -3.11 7.82 14.55
N THR A 265 -3.18 8.78 15.47
CA THR A 265 -4.02 9.97 15.36
C THR A 265 -3.47 11.13 16.20
N GLY A 266 -4.22 12.23 16.24
CA GLY A 266 -3.85 13.47 16.90
C GLY A 266 -2.96 14.35 16.02
N LYS A 267 -2.78 15.60 16.43
CA LYS A 267 -2.08 16.64 15.67
C LYS A 267 -0.72 16.22 15.13
N LEU A 268 0.04 15.43 15.89
CA LEU A 268 1.41 14.99 15.56
C LEU A 268 1.56 13.47 15.38
N CYS A 269 0.46 12.70 15.29
CA CYS A 269 0.48 11.24 15.15
C CYS A 269 1.12 10.48 16.33
N THR A 270 1.07 11.06 17.53
CA THR A 270 1.60 10.45 18.76
C THR A 270 0.56 9.63 19.52
N LYS A 271 -0.73 9.84 19.25
CA LYS A 271 -1.84 9.14 19.89
C LYS A 271 -2.19 7.89 19.08
N LEU A 272 -2.66 6.84 19.75
CA LEU A 272 -3.34 5.73 19.06
C LEU A 272 -4.79 6.15 18.85
N LEU A 273 -5.43 5.59 17.84
CA LEU A 273 -6.87 5.75 17.65
C LEU A 273 -7.61 5.45 18.98
N PRO A 274 -8.42 6.39 19.50
CA PRO A 274 -9.06 6.27 20.82
C PRO A 274 -10.07 5.11 20.83
N SER A 275 -10.65 4.80 21.99
CA SER A 275 -11.83 3.91 22.06
C SER A 275 -13.13 4.74 22.01
N ASP A 276 -14.17 4.30 21.30
CA ASP A 276 -15.44 5.07 21.17
C ASP A 276 -16.33 4.88 22.41
N LYS A 277 -17.06 5.93 22.81
CA LYS A 277 -18.11 5.84 23.82
C LYS A 277 -19.50 5.40 23.29
N LYS A 278 -19.78 5.40 21.97
CA LYS A 278 -21.06 4.90 21.37
C LYS A 278 -20.82 4.27 19.97
N CYS A 279 -21.49 3.16 19.60
CA CYS A 279 -21.43 2.63 18.21
C CYS A 279 -22.62 1.72 17.79
N GLY A 280 -23.10 1.91 16.54
CA GLY A 280 -23.97 1.00 15.77
C GLY A 280 -24.10 1.38 14.27
N LYS A 281 -23.83 0.40 13.38
CA LYS A 281 -24.14 0.20 11.93
C LYS A 281 -23.42 0.98 10.79
N THR A 282 -22.72 0.16 9.97
CA THR A 282 -22.41 0.19 8.51
C THR A 282 -21.83 1.44 7.83
N SER A 283 -20.52 1.42 7.58
CA SER A 283 -19.87 2.09 6.42
C SER A 283 -18.42 1.57 6.22
N PRO A 284 -17.81 1.75 5.04
CA PRO A 284 -16.57 1.07 4.68
C PRO A 284 -15.38 1.57 5.51
N ALA A 285 -14.54 0.62 5.91
CA ALA A 285 -13.13 0.76 6.27
C ALA A 285 -12.60 2.19 6.54
N PHE A 286 -12.22 2.44 7.80
CA PHE A 286 -11.54 3.61 8.37
C PHE A 286 -12.37 4.79 8.88
N TYR A 287 -13.53 5.13 8.32
CA TYR A 287 -14.22 6.38 8.66
C TYR A 287 -15.66 6.21 9.18
N THR A 288 -16.13 7.16 10.00
CA THR A 288 -17.49 7.27 10.57
C THR A 288 -18.02 8.71 10.44
N GLY A 289 -19.32 8.88 10.68
CA GLY A 289 -20.07 10.14 10.55
C GLY A 289 -20.70 10.37 9.16
N LYS A 290 -21.70 11.25 9.08
CA LYS A 290 -22.48 11.57 7.84
C LYS A 290 -21.59 11.97 6.64
N LEU A 291 -20.40 12.50 6.91
CA LEU A 291 -19.41 12.94 5.91
C LEU A 291 -18.18 12.02 5.79
N CYS A 292 -18.13 10.89 6.51
CA CYS A 292 -16.97 9.98 6.53
C CYS A 292 -15.63 10.66 6.88
N THR A 293 -15.63 11.62 7.81
CA THR A 293 -14.45 12.40 8.21
C THR A 293 -13.81 11.96 9.52
N LYS A 294 -14.50 11.16 10.35
CA LYS A 294 -14.02 10.75 11.69
C LYS A 294 -13.41 9.35 11.62
N LEU A 295 -12.27 9.09 12.25
CA LEU A 295 -11.62 7.76 12.23
C LEU A 295 -12.32 6.76 13.17
N LEU A 296 -12.46 5.50 12.76
CA LEU A 296 -13.08 4.44 13.58
C LEU A 296 -12.27 4.13 14.85
N PRO A 297 -12.84 4.33 16.06
CA PRO A 297 -12.15 4.08 17.32
C PRO A 297 -12.06 2.58 17.67
N SER A 298 -11.29 2.25 18.71
CA SER A 298 -11.33 0.94 19.39
C SER A 298 -12.69 0.74 20.08
N ASP A 299 -13.15 -0.50 20.15
CA ASP A 299 -14.32 -0.85 20.95
C ASP A 299 -13.99 -0.73 22.45
N LYS A 300 -14.91 -0.20 23.25
CA LYS A 300 -14.83 -0.23 24.73
C LYS A 300 -14.60 -1.63 25.27
N LYS A 301 -15.18 -2.65 24.63
CA LYS A 301 -15.06 -4.07 24.98
C LYS A 301 -13.64 -4.64 24.81
N CYS A 302 -12.68 -3.83 24.34
CA CYS A 302 -11.27 -4.19 24.25
C CYS A 302 -10.53 -4.05 25.60
N GLY A 303 -11.07 -3.27 26.55
CA GLY A 303 -10.41 -3.04 27.84
C GLY A 303 -9.03 -2.37 27.69
N LYS A 304 -8.00 -2.96 28.31
CA LYS A 304 -6.62 -2.45 28.24
C LYS A 304 -6.03 -2.67 26.85
N THR A 305 -5.56 -1.60 26.22
CA THR A 305 -4.99 -1.61 24.87
C THR A 305 -3.51 -1.23 24.83
N ARG A 306 -2.94 -0.83 25.95
CA ARG A 306 -1.53 -0.42 26.07
C ARG A 306 -0.81 -1.31 27.06
N PHE A 307 0.27 -1.95 26.60
CA PHE A 307 1.03 -2.93 27.36
C PHE A 307 2.53 -2.59 27.35
N LYS A 308 3.21 -2.93 28.44
CA LYS A 308 4.67 -2.93 28.54
C LYS A 308 5.15 -4.38 28.55
N SER A 309 6.16 -4.72 27.76
CA SER A 309 6.72 -6.07 27.71
C SER A 309 7.81 -6.28 28.76
N LYS A 310 7.81 -7.46 29.40
CA LYS A 310 8.85 -7.94 30.32
C LYS A 310 9.68 -9.05 29.65
N TYR A 311 10.76 -9.49 30.29
CA TYR A 311 11.54 -10.66 29.85
C TYR A 311 10.71 -11.94 29.86
N THR A 312 9.83 -12.05 30.85
CA THR A 312 8.89 -13.16 30.98
C THR A 312 7.75 -13.04 29.97
N ASN A 313 7.32 -14.20 29.48
CA ASN A 313 6.21 -14.32 28.57
C ASN A 313 4.92 -13.81 29.21
N LYS A 314 4.20 -12.93 28.50
CA LYS A 314 2.87 -12.46 28.85
C LYS A 314 1.88 -12.87 27.77
N LEU A 315 0.65 -13.19 28.17
CA LEU A 315 -0.40 -13.61 27.26
C LEU A 315 -1.37 -12.45 26.99
N LEU A 316 -1.70 -12.24 25.72
CA LEU A 316 -2.71 -11.31 25.24
C LEU A 316 -3.78 -12.13 24.51
N ILE A 317 -5.04 -11.98 24.96
CA ILE A 317 -6.19 -12.64 24.34
C ILE A 317 -7.23 -11.58 24.00
N VAL A 318 -7.69 -11.58 22.75
CA VAL A 318 -8.82 -10.75 22.31
C VAL A 318 -9.78 -11.63 21.55
N LYS A 319 -11.07 -11.55 21.89
CA LYS A 319 -12.15 -12.40 21.35
C LYS A 319 -13.36 -11.58 20.93
N GLY A 320 -14.12 -12.13 19.99
CA GLY A 320 -15.45 -11.65 19.60
C GLY A 320 -15.45 -10.58 18.53
N ILE A 321 -16.66 -10.10 18.20
CA ILE A 321 -16.89 -9.03 17.23
C ILE A 321 -16.55 -7.70 17.89
N LYS A 322 -15.39 -7.14 17.52
CA LYS A 322 -14.89 -5.84 17.99
C LYS A 322 -13.69 -5.41 17.16
N THR A 323 -13.39 -4.11 17.19
CA THR A 323 -12.14 -3.56 16.64
C THR A 323 -11.26 -3.09 17.79
N CYS A 324 -10.03 -3.59 17.91
CA CYS A 324 -9.09 -3.17 18.97
C CYS A 324 -7.78 -2.67 18.37
N TYR A 325 -7.31 -1.49 18.79
CA TYR A 325 -5.97 -1.00 18.47
C TYR A 325 -5.07 -1.19 19.69
N ILE A 326 -4.03 -2.00 19.56
CA ILE A 326 -3.22 -2.45 20.69
C ILE A 326 -1.77 -2.01 20.48
N LYS A 327 -1.13 -1.51 21.54
CA LYS A 327 0.30 -1.14 21.54
C LYS A 327 1.04 -1.88 22.62
N ILE A 328 2.16 -2.49 22.25
CA ILE A 328 3.11 -3.14 23.15
C ILE A 328 4.43 -2.38 23.05
N THR A 329 4.97 -1.98 24.20
CA THR A 329 6.23 -1.21 24.28
C THR A 329 7.27 -1.95 25.13
N ALA A 330 8.45 -2.17 24.56
CA ALA A 330 9.63 -2.67 25.28
C ALA A 330 10.45 -1.51 25.87
N PRO A 331 11.29 -1.79 26.88
CA PRO A 331 12.33 -0.87 27.31
C PRO A 331 13.17 -0.35 26.13
N ARG A 332 13.77 0.83 26.28
CA ARG A 332 14.64 1.40 25.25
C ARG A 332 15.82 0.45 24.98
N GLY A 333 16.21 0.32 23.71
CA GLY A 333 17.25 -0.62 23.28
C GLY A 333 16.80 -2.07 23.16
N ARG A 334 15.55 -2.40 23.50
CA ARG A 334 14.99 -3.76 23.33
C ARG A 334 13.92 -3.84 22.26
N LYS A 335 13.71 -5.05 21.76
CA LYS A 335 12.67 -5.39 20.79
C LYS A 335 11.53 -6.14 21.46
N VAL A 336 10.36 -6.16 20.83
CA VAL A 336 9.20 -6.95 21.23
C VAL A 336 9.15 -8.18 20.35
N GLN A 337 9.17 -9.36 20.95
CA GLN A 337 8.88 -10.61 20.27
C GLN A 337 7.42 -11.00 20.53
N LEU A 338 6.70 -11.30 19.47
CA LEU A 338 5.35 -11.86 19.49
C LEU A 338 5.42 -13.31 19.01
N ASN A 339 4.70 -14.19 19.70
CA ASN A 339 4.39 -15.53 19.24
C ASN A 339 2.86 -15.65 19.17
N ILE A 340 2.33 -15.63 17.96
CA ILE A 340 0.91 -15.84 17.67
C ILE A 340 0.64 -17.33 17.84
N LEU A 341 0.05 -17.67 18.98
CA LEU A 341 -0.30 -19.04 19.33
C LEU A 341 -1.50 -19.50 18.50
N GLU A 342 -2.48 -18.62 18.33
CA GLU A 342 -3.71 -18.91 17.59
C GLU A 342 -4.32 -17.61 17.04
N THR A 343 -4.81 -17.67 15.81
CA THR A 343 -5.84 -16.76 15.32
C THR A 343 -7.04 -17.55 14.83
N ASN A 344 -8.22 -16.95 14.84
CA ASN A 344 -9.39 -17.45 14.13
C ASN A 344 -10.16 -16.27 13.57
N PHE A 345 -10.27 -16.19 12.25
CA PHE A 345 -11.00 -15.15 11.52
C PHE A 345 -11.65 -15.76 10.28
N ARG A 346 -12.42 -14.96 9.52
CA ARG A 346 -12.85 -15.38 8.19
C ARG A 346 -11.61 -15.67 7.33
N ASN A 347 -11.63 -16.81 6.63
CA ASN A 347 -10.54 -17.18 5.76
C ASN A 347 -10.50 -16.30 4.50
N SER A 348 -9.31 -16.05 3.97
CA SER A 348 -9.14 -15.36 2.70
C SER A 348 -7.79 -15.73 2.10
N PHE A 349 -7.75 -15.89 0.77
CA PHE A 349 -6.52 -16.17 0.05
C PHE A 349 -5.47 -15.05 0.24
N VAL A 350 -5.89 -13.79 0.16
CA VAL A 350 -5.11 -12.62 0.58
C VAL A 350 -5.84 -11.95 1.73
N CYS A 351 -5.15 -11.80 2.86
CA CYS A 351 -5.70 -11.15 4.03
C CYS A 351 -5.88 -9.66 3.77
N GLN A 352 -7.13 -9.21 3.92
CA GLN A 352 -7.52 -7.86 3.59
C GLN A 352 -7.40 -6.93 4.81
N PRO A 353 -6.97 -5.67 4.63
CA PRO A 353 -7.07 -4.63 5.63
C PRO A 353 -8.44 -4.61 6.32
N ASN A 354 -8.45 -4.45 7.64
CA ASN A 354 -9.67 -4.44 8.47
C ASN A 354 -10.47 -5.76 8.50
N LYS A 355 -9.88 -6.89 8.09
CA LYS A 355 -10.52 -8.22 8.17
C LYS A 355 -9.59 -9.23 8.85
N GLY A 356 -9.39 -9.08 10.16
CA GLY A 356 -8.50 -9.94 10.94
C GLY A 356 -7.50 -9.15 11.78
N LEU A 357 -6.26 -9.63 11.84
CA LEU A 357 -5.18 -9.02 12.61
C LEU A 357 -4.16 -8.36 11.67
N GLU A 358 -3.88 -7.07 11.82
CA GLU A 358 -2.75 -6.38 11.17
C GLU A 358 -1.71 -6.01 12.23
N VAL A 359 -0.44 -6.42 12.07
CA VAL A 359 0.65 -6.17 13.02
C VAL A 359 1.76 -5.34 12.36
N LYS A 360 2.03 -4.14 12.87
CA LYS A 360 3.17 -3.31 12.47
C LYS A 360 4.32 -3.48 13.47
N PHE A 361 5.32 -4.23 13.06
CA PHE A 361 6.52 -4.55 13.85
C PHE A 361 7.81 -3.97 13.25
N LEU A 362 7.80 -3.52 12.00
CA LEU A 362 8.91 -2.79 11.38
C LEU A 362 9.09 -1.41 12.03
N ALA A 363 10.29 -0.83 11.95
CA ALA A 363 10.63 0.41 12.63
C ALA A 363 9.75 1.58 12.13
N ASP A 364 9.65 1.73 10.81
CA ASP A 364 8.76 2.68 10.15
C ASP A 364 7.30 2.20 10.24
N LYS A 365 6.47 2.98 10.94
CA LYS A 365 5.05 2.67 11.14
C LYS A 365 4.16 3.14 9.99
N ALA A 366 4.73 3.85 9.01
CA ALA A 366 4.05 4.21 7.77
C ALA A 366 3.71 2.97 6.92
N VAL A 367 4.65 2.03 6.82
CA VAL A 367 4.53 0.77 6.07
C VAL A 367 3.40 -0.11 6.61
N SER A 368 2.65 -0.78 5.73
CA SER A 368 1.58 -1.72 6.12
C SER A 368 2.07 -2.82 7.07
N GLY A 369 1.18 -3.31 7.93
CA GLY A 369 1.49 -4.43 8.82
C GLY A 369 1.38 -5.79 8.14
N ALA A 370 1.94 -6.82 8.78
CA ALA A 370 1.65 -8.21 8.45
C ALA A 370 0.18 -8.52 8.78
N MET A 371 -0.56 -9.10 7.84
CA MET A 371 -2.00 -9.32 7.93
C MET A 371 -2.31 -10.81 8.05
N PHE A 372 -3.06 -11.16 9.10
CA PHE A 372 -3.47 -12.52 9.42
C PHE A 372 -4.99 -12.63 9.38
N CYS A 373 -5.48 -13.63 8.66
CA CYS A 373 -6.87 -14.02 8.50
C CYS A 373 -6.96 -15.55 8.53
N GLY A 374 -8.17 -16.10 8.65
CA GLY A 374 -8.32 -17.55 8.87
C GLY A 374 -7.70 -18.03 10.19
N ARG A 375 -7.32 -19.31 10.22
CA ARG A 375 -6.65 -19.95 11.35
C ARG A 375 -5.13 -19.96 11.15
N ASN A 376 -4.40 -19.43 12.11
CA ASN A 376 -2.93 -19.39 12.09
C ASN A 376 -2.39 -19.86 13.43
N PHE A 377 -1.27 -20.58 13.40
CA PHE A 377 -0.59 -21.12 14.58
C PHE A 377 0.92 -20.90 14.47
N GLY A 378 1.59 -20.68 15.60
CA GLY A 378 3.05 -20.67 15.70
C GLY A 378 3.77 -19.55 14.92
N LYS A 379 3.11 -18.43 14.60
CA LYS A 379 3.75 -17.33 13.85
C LYS A 379 4.55 -16.45 14.80
N VAL A 380 5.86 -16.32 14.56
CA VAL A 380 6.77 -15.51 15.37
C VAL A 380 7.12 -14.20 14.64
N LEU A 381 7.03 -13.08 15.36
CA LEU A 381 7.40 -11.75 14.86
C LEU A 381 8.31 -11.06 15.88
N THR A 382 9.48 -10.59 15.45
CA THR A 382 10.35 -9.74 16.27
C THR A 382 10.35 -8.33 15.69
N SER A 383 10.04 -7.34 16.51
CA SER A 383 10.01 -5.95 16.05
C SER A 383 11.40 -5.38 15.80
N GLN A 384 11.51 -4.43 14.87
CA GLN A 384 12.78 -3.74 14.59
C GLN A 384 13.09 -2.63 15.59
N ASN A 385 12.08 -2.12 16.30
CA ASN A 385 12.25 -1.17 17.39
C ASN A 385 11.47 -1.60 18.64
N ASN A 386 11.46 -0.78 19.68
CA ASN A 386 10.83 -1.10 20.95
C ASN A 386 9.30 -0.98 20.95
N VAL A 387 8.65 -0.78 19.79
CA VAL A 387 7.20 -0.58 19.70
C VAL A 387 6.58 -1.48 18.63
N VAL A 388 5.61 -2.28 19.08
CA VAL A 388 4.66 -2.97 18.21
C VAL A 388 3.30 -2.31 18.36
N VAL A 389 2.62 -2.12 17.23
CA VAL A 389 1.21 -1.77 17.20
C VAL A 389 0.45 -2.75 16.33
N MET A 390 -0.76 -3.10 16.73
CA MET A 390 -1.59 -4.05 16.01
C MET A 390 -3.06 -3.63 16.03
N LYS A 391 -3.79 -4.03 14.99
CA LYS A 391 -5.23 -3.85 14.88
C LYS A 391 -5.90 -5.21 14.77
N TYR A 392 -6.74 -5.52 15.73
CA TYR A 392 -7.66 -6.65 15.67
C TYR A 392 -9.01 -6.17 15.13
N VAL A 393 -9.58 -6.88 14.16
CA VAL A 393 -10.95 -6.69 13.68
C VAL A 393 -11.64 -8.05 13.61
N GLY A 394 -12.44 -8.34 14.64
CA GLY A 394 -13.31 -9.51 14.67
C GLY A 394 -14.63 -9.20 13.97
N LEU A 395 -15.00 -10.00 12.97
CA LEU A 395 -16.24 -9.85 12.19
C LEU A 395 -17.25 -10.97 12.44
N ILE A 396 -16.88 -11.96 13.26
CA ILE A 396 -17.69 -13.14 13.61
C ILE A 396 -17.53 -13.45 15.10
N PRO A 397 -18.53 -14.08 15.77
CA PRO A 397 -18.53 -14.28 17.23
C PRO A 397 -17.32 -15.04 17.77
N TYR A 398 -16.81 -15.99 17.00
CA TYR A 398 -15.65 -16.82 17.34
C TYR A 398 -14.31 -16.24 16.87
N SER A 399 -14.28 -14.96 16.44
CA SER A 399 -13.02 -14.29 16.13
C SER A 399 -12.12 -14.29 17.36
N VAL A 400 -10.85 -14.67 17.23
CA VAL A 400 -9.90 -14.67 18.35
C VAL A 400 -8.46 -14.46 17.91
N ILE A 401 -7.68 -13.83 18.79
CA ILE A 401 -6.22 -13.90 18.79
C ILE A 401 -5.74 -14.34 20.18
N LYS A 402 -4.74 -15.23 20.22
CA LYS A 402 -3.95 -15.57 21.39
C LYS A 402 -2.48 -15.31 21.07
N ILE A 403 -1.89 -14.31 21.72
CA ILE A 403 -0.52 -13.87 21.43
C ILE A 403 0.29 -13.90 22.72
N ARG A 404 1.41 -14.60 22.72
CA ARG A 404 2.42 -14.51 23.75
C ARG A 404 3.42 -13.42 23.36
N TYR A 405 3.76 -12.53 24.28
CA TYR A 405 4.73 -11.46 24.02
C TYR A 405 5.75 -11.32 25.15
N ARG A 406 6.98 -10.95 24.79
CA ARG A 406 8.07 -10.62 25.70
C ARG A 406 9.00 -9.58 25.07
N ASN A 407 9.88 -8.98 25.87
CA ASN A 407 11.00 -8.22 25.33
C ASN A 407 12.18 -9.16 25.07
N VAL A 408 12.94 -8.83 24.02
CA VAL A 408 14.19 -9.51 23.63
C VAL A 408 15.24 -8.43 23.33
N THR A 409 16.49 -8.83 23.21
CA THR A 409 17.58 -7.96 22.76
C THR A 409 17.36 -7.49 21.33
#